data_AF-A0A1A7XVN1-F1
#
_entry.id   AF-A0A1A7XVN1-F1
#
_cell.length_a   1.000
_cell.length_b   1.000
_cell.length_c   1.000
_cell.angle_alpha   90.00
_cell.angle_beta   90.00
_cell.angle_gamma   90.00
#
_symmetry.space_group_name_H-M   'P 1'
#
loop_
_entity.id
_entity.type
_entity.pdbx_description
1 polymer ?
#
loop_
_entity_poly.entity_id
_entity_poly.type
_entity_poly.pdbx_seq_one_letter_code
_entity_poly.pdbx_strand_id
1 'polypeptide(L)'
;EEEDEEEDSSVEKGSKKKGKGRGSGEPRMKMRRIFRITHGRERQRVKDPDGVLIRYKKILSTYQRVRSMSRAFQIHGVDRNTMASTSPIAELLLVAPEKVTDVGEFEASKEKLLDYARRCYKTMDEETHAKVQNLKKTHKLLPISYRFRN
;
A
#
# COMPACT_ATOMS: atom_id res chain seq x y z
N GLU A 1 -69.33 -30.10 33.56
CA GLU A 1 -69.14 -29.88 32.11
C GLU A 1 -68.50 -28.51 32.00
N GLU A 2 -67.41 -28.45 31.24
CA GLU A 2 -66.59 -27.25 31.07
C GLU A 2 -67.43 -26.13 30.46
N GLU A 3 -67.31 -24.95 31.08
CA GLU A 3 -68.04 -23.74 30.76
C GLU A 3 -67.65 -23.18 29.39
N ASP A 4 -68.70 -22.63 28.77
CA ASP A 4 -68.83 -21.90 27.53
C ASP A 4 -67.76 -20.86 27.21
N GLU A 5 -67.70 -20.70 25.89
CA GLU A 5 -67.30 -19.59 25.05
C GLU A 5 -67.45 -18.15 25.61
N GLU A 6 -66.84 -17.26 24.84
CA GLU A 6 -67.21 -15.85 24.61
C GLU A 6 -66.34 -14.74 25.23
N GLU A 7 -65.59 -14.14 24.30
CA GLU A 7 -65.58 -12.72 23.94
C GLU A 7 -65.20 -11.58 24.90
N ASP A 8 -64.86 -10.48 24.22
CA ASP A 8 -64.83 -9.08 24.66
C ASP A 8 -63.50 -8.60 25.29
N SER A 9 -62.67 -7.91 24.49
CA SER A 9 -62.57 -6.44 24.45
C SER A 9 -61.80 -5.89 25.66
N SER A 10 -61.31 -4.67 25.77
CA SER A 10 -61.10 -3.48 24.95
C SER A 10 -60.14 -2.63 25.80
N VAL A 11 -59.28 -1.85 25.15
CA VAL A 11 -58.70 -0.56 25.58
C VAL A 11 -58.09 -0.38 26.99
N GLU A 12 -56.86 0.16 27.05
CA GLU A 12 -56.60 1.58 27.39
C GLU A 12 -55.12 1.87 27.71
N LYS A 13 -54.79 3.14 27.51
CA LYS A 13 -53.48 3.79 27.65
C LYS A 13 -52.86 3.67 29.04
N GLY A 14 -51.52 3.70 29.08
CA GLY A 14 -50.83 3.96 30.35
C GLY A 14 -49.31 4.06 30.30
N SER A 15 -48.81 5.26 30.03
CA SER A 15 -47.75 5.92 30.81
C SER A 15 -46.30 5.38 30.81
N LYS A 16 -45.40 6.27 30.37
CA LYS A 16 -43.95 6.29 30.60
C LYS A 16 -43.53 5.76 31.97
N LYS A 17 -42.63 4.77 32.00
CA LYS A 17 -41.69 4.56 33.12
C LYS A 17 -40.29 4.27 32.59
N LYS A 18 -39.37 5.17 32.95
CA LYS A 18 -37.91 5.04 32.80
C LYS A 18 -37.46 3.86 33.68
N GLY A 19 -37.33 2.68 33.08
CA GLY A 19 -36.88 1.46 33.75
C GLY A 19 -35.36 1.31 33.67
N LYS A 20 -34.69 1.46 34.81
CA LYS A 20 -33.28 1.15 35.02
C LYS A 20 -33.14 -0.38 35.06
N GLY A 21 -32.90 -1.01 33.90
CA GLY A 21 -32.72 -2.46 33.77
C GLY A 21 -31.27 -2.83 33.52
N ARG A 22 -30.57 -3.28 34.57
CA ARG A 22 -29.38 -4.13 34.43
C ARG A 22 -29.85 -5.47 33.89
N GLY A 23 -29.68 -5.69 32.59
CA GLY A 23 -29.90 -6.98 31.94
C GLY A 23 -28.57 -7.49 31.40
N SER A 24 -28.13 -8.62 31.94
CA SER A 24 -27.05 -9.47 31.46
C SER A 24 -27.14 -9.68 29.95
N GLY A 25 -26.32 -8.95 29.20
CA GLY A 25 -25.99 -9.26 27.81
C GLY A 25 -24.54 -9.69 27.79
N GLU A 26 -24.27 -10.90 27.31
CA GLU A 26 -22.93 -11.44 27.05
C GLU A 26 -21.96 -10.36 26.59
N PRO A 27 -20.67 -10.41 27.00
CA PRO A 27 -19.68 -9.53 26.42
C PRO A 27 -19.67 -9.82 24.92
N ARG A 28 -20.30 -8.95 24.12
CA ARG A 28 -20.15 -8.93 22.67
C ARG A 28 -18.65 -8.81 22.46
N MET A 29 -18.01 -9.95 22.21
CA MET A 29 -16.63 -10.04 21.81
C MET A 29 -16.55 -9.12 20.60
N LYS A 30 -16.04 -7.90 20.82
CA LYS A 30 -15.68 -7.01 19.73
C LYS A 30 -14.70 -7.82 18.95
N MET A 31 -15.14 -8.37 17.82
CA MET A 31 -14.32 -9.14 16.90
C MET A 31 -13.18 -8.18 16.54
N ARG A 32 -12.08 -8.24 17.30
CA ARG A 32 -10.82 -7.61 16.91
C ARG A 32 -10.62 -8.23 15.55
N ARG A 33 -10.68 -7.42 14.50
CA ARG A 33 -10.36 -7.86 13.15
C ARG A 33 -8.99 -8.51 13.30
N ILE A 34 -8.98 -9.83 13.41
CA ILE A 34 -7.76 -10.61 13.33
C ILE A 34 -7.39 -10.34 11.90
N PHE A 35 -6.51 -9.36 11.70
CA PHE A 35 -5.72 -9.31 10.49
C PHE A 35 -5.06 -10.69 10.50
N ARG A 36 -5.66 -11.62 9.75
CA ARG A 36 -4.98 -12.79 9.26
C ARG A 36 -3.88 -12.19 8.41
N ILE A 37 -2.78 -11.80 9.06
CA ILE A 37 -1.48 -11.77 8.47
C ILE A 37 -1.27 -13.26 8.18
N THR A 38 -1.89 -13.74 7.10
CA THR A 38 -1.35 -14.90 6.42
C THR A 38 0.13 -14.56 6.31
N HIS A 39 1.00 -15.43 6.82
CA HIS A 39 2.44 -15.34 6.67
C HIS A 39 2.80 -15.47 5.16
N GLY A 40 2.19 -14.62 4.33
CA GLY A 40 2.34 -14.56 2.90
C GLY A 40 3.58 -13.74 2.63
N ARG A 41 4.71 -14.45 2.49
CA ARG A 41 6.04 -13.91 2.23
C ARG A 41 6.47 -12.88 3.28
N GLU A 42 7.38 -13.28 4.15
CA GLU A 42 8.19 -12.32 4.89
C GLU A 42 8.60 -11.17 3.97
N ARG A 43 8.21 -9.94 4.34
CA ARG A 43 8.43 -8.75 3.52
C ARG A 43 9.92 -8.45 3.54
N GLN A 44 10.66 -9.06 2.62
CA GLN A 44 12.11 -8.93 2.58
C GLN A 44 12.50 -7.48 2.33
N ARG A 45 13.28 -6.89 3.24
CA ARG A 45 13.85 -5.55 3.02
C ARG A 45 14.95 -5.65 1.97
N VAL A 46 14.84 -4.81 0.96
CA VAL A 46 15.87 -4.66 -0.06
C VAL A 46 16.99 -3.80 0.52
N LYS A 47 18.24 -4.25 0.35
CA LYS A 47 19.44 -3.55 0.81
C LYS A 47 20.24 -2.97 -0.35
N ASP A 48 20.09 -3.53 -1.54
CA ASP A 48 20.95 -3.26 -2.70
C ASP A 48 20.16 -2.67 -3.90
N PRO A 49 20.81 -1.87 -4.77
CA PRO A 49 20.22 -1.32 -5.98
C PRO A 49 19.63 -2.39 -6.90
N ASP A 50 20.30 -3.54 -7.02
CA ASP A 50 19.81 -4.67 -7.81
C ASP A 50 18.50 -5.23 -7.26
N GLY A 51 18.39 -5.32 -5.93
CA GLY A 51 17.15 -5.71 -5.26
C GLY A 51 16.01 -4.73 -5.54
N VAL A 52 16.31 -3.43 -5.66
CA VAL A 52 15.34 -2.40 -6.07
C VAL A 52 14.87 -2.66 -7.49
N LEU A 53 15.82 -2.87 -8.42
CA LEU A 53 15.52 -3.09 -9.83
C LEU A 53 14.68 -4.36 -10.05
N ILE A 54 15.03 -5.47 -9.40
CA ILE A 54 14.28 -6.74 -9.47
C ILE A 54 12.84 -6.53 -8.98
N ARG A 55 12.67 -5.87 -7.83
CA ARG A 55 11.35 -5.57 -7.28
C ARG A 55 10.56 -4.64 -8.21
N TYR A 56 11.18 -3.60 -8.73
CA TYR A 56 10.56 -2.64 -9.63
C TYR A 56 10.04 -3.33 -10.89
N LYS A 57 10.87 -4.16 -11.55
CA LYS A 57 10.49 -4.94 -12.72
C LYS A 57 9.31 -5.88 -12.43
N LYS A 58 9.33 -6.61 -11.30
CA LYS A 58 8.21 -7.50 -10.89
C LYS A 58 6.88 -6.75 -10.71
N ILE A 59 6.92 -5.58 -10.06
CA ILE A 59 5.74 -4.75 -9.86
C ILE A 59 5.26 -4.17 -11.18
N LEU A 60 6.18 -3.71 -12.03
CA LEU A 60 5.88 -3.18 -13.36
C LEU A 60 5.14 -4.21 -14.23
N SER A 61 5.61 -5.45 -14.29
CA SER A 61 4.91 -6.52 -15.03
C SER A 61 3.50 -6.76 -14.52
N THR A 62 3.30 -6.69 -13.21
CA THR A 62 1.96 -6.83 -12.61
C THR A 62 1.09 -5.62 -12.93
N TYR A 63 1.63 -4.41 -12.85
CA TYR A 63 0.94 -3.19 -13.22
C TYR A 63 0.48 -3.20 -14.68
N GLN A 64 1.33 -3.63 -15.61
CA GLN A 64 0.99 -3.73 -17.03
C GLN A 64 -0.21 -4.66 -17.25
N ARG A 65 -0.34 -5.72 -16.45
CA ARG A 65 -1.46 -6.67 -16.49
C ARG A 65 -2.73 -6.15 -15.80
N VAL A 66 -2.63 -5.60 -14.60
CA VAL A 66 -3.81 -5.23 -13.78
C VAL A 66 -4.22 -3.76 -13.91
N ARG A 67 -3.39 -2.94 -14.57
CA ARG A 67 -3.53 -1.48 -14.77
C ARG A 67 -3.85 -0.67 -13.52
N SER A 68 -3.53 -1.21 -12.34
CA SER A 68 -3.79 -0.60 -11.03
C SER A 68 -2.53 -0.62 -10.17
N MET A 69 -2.09 0.58 -9.75
CA MET A 69 -0.96 0.77 -8.84
C MET A 69 -1.24 0.10 -7.49
N SER A 70 -2.37 0.42 -6.87
CA SER A 70 -2.73 -0.10 -5.54
C SER A 70 -2.79 -1.62 -5.54
N ARG A 71 -3.36 -2.22 -6.58
CA ARG A 71 -3.44 -3.69 -6.68
C ARG A 71 -2.07 -4.32 -6.91
N ALA A 72 -1.23 -3.74 -7.76
CA ALA A 72 0.13 -4.23 -7.98
C ALA A 72 0.95 -4.18 -6.68
N PHE A 73 0.90 -3.07 -5.94
CA PHE A 73 1.59 -2.94 -4.66
C PHE A 73 1.08 -3.92 -3.60
N GLN A 74 -0.23 -4.13 -3.52
CA GLN A 74 -0.83 -5.09 -2.60
C GLN A 74 -0.39 -6.54 -2.90
N ILE A 75 -0.37 -6.94 -4.17
CA ILE A 75 0.05 -8.28 -4.61
C ILE A 75 1.52 -8.55 -4.21
N HIS A 76 2.39 -7.56 -4.38
CA HIS A 76 3.81 -7.68 -4.05
C HIS A 76 4.13 -7.35 -2.59
N GLY A 77 3.16 -6.92 -1.80
CA GLY A 77 3.34 -6.57 -0.39
C GLY A 77 4.26 -5.38 -0.14
N VAL A 78 4.34 -4.45 -1.10
CA VAL A 78 5.24 -3.28 -1.02
C VAL A 78 4.45 -2.01 -0.75
N ASP A 79 5.02 -1.13 0.07
CA ASP A 79 4.45 0.18 0.34
C ASP A 79 4.72 1.19 -0.80
N ARG A 80 3.77 2.10 -1.04
CA ARG A 80 3.88 3.12 -2.09
C ARG A 80 5.08 4.05 -1.87
N ASN A 81 5.33 4.50 -0.65
CA ASN A 81 6.43 5.42 -0.36
C ASN A 81 7.77 4.72 -0.52
N THR A 82 7.85 3.43 -0.18
CA THR A 82 9.05 2.62 -0.44
C THR A 82 9.34 2.57 -1.93
N MET A 83 8.33 2.25 -2.77
CA MET A 83 8.51 2.23 -4.22
C MET A 83 8.84 3.60 -4.81
N ALA A 84 8.24 4.67 -4.28
CA ALA A 84 8.51 6.02 -4.74
C ALA A 84 9.95 6.44 -4.40
N SER A 85 10.35 6.33 -3.14
CA SER A 85 11.64 6.80 -2.66
C SER A 85 12.84 6.08 -3.29
N THR A 86 12.66 4.82 -3.72
CA THR A 86 13.69 4.06 -4.45
C THR A 86 13.49 4.08 -5.97
N SER A 87 12.46 4.75 -6.50
CA SER A 87 12.21 4.80 -7.96
C SER A 87 13.35 5.44 -8.76
N PRO A 88 14.05 6.49 -8.27
CA PRO A 88 15.14 7.10 -9.03
C PRO A 88 16.28 6.13 -9.37
N ILE A 89 16.56 5.16 -8.49
CA ILE A 89 17.56 4.11 -8.76
C ILE A 89 17.15 3.29 -9.98
N ALA A 90 15.90 2.81 -10.00
CA ALA A 90 15.39 1.99 -11.10
C ALA A 90 15.23 2.80 -12.39
N GLU A 91 14.81 4.07 -12.29
CA GLU A 91 14.65 4.97 -13.43
C GLU A 91 16.00 5.24 -14.11
N LEU A 92 17.04 5.52 -13.33
CA LEU A 92 18.40 5.70 -13.86
C LEU A 92 18.90 4.42 -14.55
N LEU A 93 18.83 3.28 -13.87
CA LEU A 93 19.29 1.98 -14.40
C LEU A 93 18.56 1.54 -15.68
N LEU A 94 17.30 1.93 -15.86
CA LEU A 94 16.49 1.53 -17.02
C LEU A 94 16.55 2.53 -18.18
N VAL A 95 16.76 3.82 -17.91
CA VAL A 95 16.67 4.89 -18.91
C VAL A 95 18.04 5.41 -19.33
N ALA A 96 18.98 5.47 -18.40
CA ALA A 96 20.31 6.03 -18.61
C ALA A 96 21.36 5.24 -17.80
N PRO A 97 21.62 3.95 -18.12
CA PRO A 97 22.64 3.16 -17.45
C PRO A 97 24.04 3.80 -17.55
N GLU A 98 24.31 4.58 -18.59
CA GLU A 98 25.55 5.34 -18.78
C GLU A 98 25.78 6.39 -17.70
N LYS A 99 24.72 6.90 -17.06
CA LYS A 99 24.82 7.89 -15.98
C LYS A 99 25.03 7.25 -14.61
N VAL A 100 24.97 5.92 -14.51
CA VAL A 100 25.20 5.21 -13.25
C VAL A 100 26.66 5.34 -12.81
N THR A 101 27.60 5.40 -13.77
CA THR A 101 29.01 5.66 -13.48
C THR A 101 29.25 7.04 -12.88
N ASP A 102 28.47 8.04 -13.30
CA ASP A 102 28.58 9.42 -12.78
C ASP A 102 28.04 9.53 -11.34
N VAL A 103 27.04 8.71 -10.98
CA VAL A 103 26.58 8.60 -9.60
C VAL A 103 27.60 7.86 -8.73
N GLY A 104 28.40 6.97 -9.31
CA GLY A 104 29.33 6.11 -8.61
C GLY A 104 28.66 4.87 -8.01
N GLU A 105 29.50 3.99 -7.48
CA GLU A 105 29.07 2.71 -6.90
C GLU A 105 28.32 2.90 -5.58
N PHE A 106 27.38 1.98 -5.32
CA PHE A 106 26.69 1.92 -4.05
C PHE A 106 27.45 1.01 -3.08
N GLU A 107 27.82 1.55 -1.93
CA GLU A 107 28.45 0.78 -0.87
C GLU A 107 27.58 0.79 0.39
N ALA A 108 26.96 -0.36 0.70
CA ALA A 108 26.06 -0.53 1.84
C ALA A 108 26.70 -0.22 3.21
N SER A 109 28.03 -0.30 3.30
CA SER A 109 28.80 0.04 4.51
C SER A 109 29.02 1.54 4.68
N LYS A 110 29.03 2.31 3.58
CA LYS A 110 29.35 3.75 3.58
C LYS A 110 28.11 4.63 3.57
N GLU A 111 27.03 4.22 2.91
CA GLU A 111 25.82 5.02 2.78
C GLU A 111 24.54 4.18 2.84
N LYS A 112 23.40 4.86 3.05
CA LYS A 112 22.09 4.21 2.99
C LYS A 112 21.59 4.21 1.55
N LEU A 113 20.79 3.20 1.21
CA LEU A 113 20.14 3.07 -0.10
C LEU A 113 19.29 4.30 -0.48
N LEU A 114 18.67 4.96 0.50
CA LEU A 114 17.88 6.19 0.26
C LEU A 114 18.75 7.39 -0.07
N ASP A 115 19.98 7.46 0.46
CA ASP A 115 20.93 8.52 0.14
C ASP A 115 21.46 8.30 -1.28
N TYR A 116 21.76 7.05 -1.66
CA TYR A 116 22.07 6.67 -3.03
C TYR A 116 20.95 7.07 -4.02
N ALA A 117 19.69 6.78 -3.69
CA ALA A 117 18.55 7.18 -4.51
C ALA A 117 18.46 8.70 -4.73
N ARG A 118 18.83 9.51 -3.72
CA ARG A 118 18.90 10.98 -3.86
C ARG A 118 20.01 11.39 -4.80
N ARG A 119 21.18 10.74 -4.74
CA ARG A 119 22.30 10.98 -5.66
C ARG A 119 21.89 10.65 -7.10
N CYS A 120 21.29 9.48 -7.32
CA CYS A 120 20.73 9.11 -8.64
C CYS A 120 19.78 10.17 -9.18
N TYR A 121 18.85 10.67 -8.37
CA TYR A 121 17.90 11.69 -8.80
C TYR A 121 18.58 13.03 -9.17
N LYS A 122 19.61 13.45 -8.43
CA LYS A 122 20.31 14.71 -8.68
C LYS A 122 21.20 14.66 -9.92
N THR A 123 21.75 13.50 -10.25
CA THR A 123 22.61 13.30 -11.43
C THR A 123 21.79 13.15 -12.72
N MET A 124 20.47 12.95 -12.63
CA MET A 124 19.62 12.88 -13.82
C MET A 124 19.45 14.25 -14.47
N ASP A 125 19.86 14.36 -15.73
CA ASP A 125 19.64 15.55 -16.54
C ASP A 125 18.16 15.73 -16.93
N GLU A 126 17.79 16.94 -17.34
CA GLU A 126 16.42 17.27 -17.77
C GLU A 126 15.94 16.40 -18.94
N GLU A 127 16.84 16.08 -19.88
CA GLU A 127 16.54 15.16 -20.99
C GLU A 127 16.17 13.75 -20.50
N THR A 128 16.91 13.25 -19.51
CA THR A 128 16.65 11.94 -18.90
C THR A 128 15.33 11.95 -18.14
N HIS A 129 15.03 13.05 -17.44
CA HIS A 129 13.72 13.23 -16.81
C HIS A 129 12.59 13.23 -17.85
N ALA A 130 12.74 13.90 -18.99
CA ALA A 130 11.74 13.89 -20.05
C ALA A 130 11.51 12.47 -20.62
N LYS A 131 12.59 11.72 -20.87
CA LYS A 131 12.52 10.30 -21.30
C LYS A 131 11.78 9.45 -20.26
N VAL A 132 12.10 9.59 -18.97
CA VAL A 132 11.41 8.91 -17.88
C VAL A 132 9.92 9.24 -17.86
N GLN A 133 9.54 10.51 -17.99
CA GLN A 133 8.12 10.90 -18.02
C GLN A 133 7.38 10.28 -19.21
N ASN A 134 8.01 10.21 -20.38
CA ASN A 134 7.42 9.55 -21.53
C ASN A 134 7.23 8.03 -21.30
N LEU A 135 8.21 7.37 -20.69
CA LEU A 135 8.13 5.95 -20.36
C LEU A 135 7.07 5.65 -19.29
N LYS A 136 6.83 6.57 -18.35
CA LYS A 136 5.72 6.49 -17.39
C LYS A 136 4.36 6.58 -18.08
N LYS A 137 4.21 7.50 -19.05
CA LYS A 137 2.98 7.65 -19.85
C LYS A 137 2.68 6.42 -20.71
N THR A 138 3.71 5.80 -21.27
CA THR A 138 3.58 4.59 -22.09
C THR A 138 3.51 3.29 -21.28
N HIS A 139 3.42 3.38 -19.94
CA HIS A 139 3.40 2.23 -19.01
C HIS A 139 4.62 1.30 -19.11
N LYS A 140 5.74 1.81 -19.64
CA LYS A 140 7.05 1.14 -19.61
C LYS A 140 7.79 1.40 -18.30
N LEU A 141 7.34 2.38 -17.53
CA LEU A 141 7.73 2.63 -16.13
C LEU A 141 6.48 2.78 -15.26
N LEU A 142 6.65 2.61 -13.95
CA LEU A 142 5.59 2.86 -12.99
C LEU A 142 5.28 4.36 -12.93
N PRO A 143 4.00 4.79 -13.03
CA PRO A 143 3.60 6.19 -12.90
C PRO A 143 3.63 6.62 -11.42
N ILE A 144 4.83 6.60 -10.85
CA ILE A 144 5.13 7.03 -9.49
C ILE A 144 6.24 8.07 -9.54
N SER A 145 6.15 9.07 -8.68
CA SER A 145 7.20 10.04 -8.48
C SER A 145 7.36 10.24 -6.98
N TYR A 146 8.60 10.43 -6.57
CA TYR A 146 8.92 10.88 -5.23
C TYR A 146 9.34 12.33 -5.30
N ARG A 147 8.79 13.15 -4.42
CA ARG A 147 9.27 14.50 -4.19
C ARG A 147 10.18 14.43 -2.98
N PHE A 148 11.48 14.57 -3.20
CA PHE A 148 12.40 14.79 -2.08
C PHE A 148 11.98 16.07 -1.37
N ARG A 149 11.65 15.94 -0.08
CA ARG A 149 11.36 17.10 0.77
C ARG A 149 12.71 17.71 1.14
N ASN A 150 12.91 18.97 0.77
CA ASN A 150 14.08 19.77 1.14
C ASN A 150 14.06 20.09 2.63
#